data_AF-A0A1C6TK48-F1
#
_entry.id   AF-A0A1C6TK48-F1
#
_cell.length_a   1.000
_cell.length_b   1.000
_cell.length_c   1.000
_cell.angle_alpha   90.00
_cell.angle_beta   90.00
_cell.angle_gamma   90.00
#
_symmetry.space_group_name_H-M   'P 1'
#
loop_
_entity.id
_entity.type
_entity.pdbx_description
1 polymer ?
#
loop_
_entity_poly.entity_id
_entity_poly.type
_entity_poly.pdbx_seq_one_letter_code
_entity_poly.pdbx_strand_id
1 'polypeptide(L)'
;MSGSSSASGSYLRSRLGLGTVVALLTAAQGIATIWAKSERWVGHWPSSSAVVAWAGLWGSCIAAGAVAWAVAAPRRGGYLSMLVASSRSRSRIYRPALLSVTVGSLVGYLAVVGYVVAMTAPRATEGGLDPLELLPLLAWVVMSVGIGATLGTVVPAPVVAPVVAAVVPYVIYMGAMYVDSSIDRAVLYDLSIIDNSAREYLRLPVELLVLRSALWLALGAALVTWMLGRGRVASVLAVVAGFAAAGGLVTANTRLPVPEAYAVVCADGAPRVCVDRAHDHLLPEYRDRVVAGLTPLGALRLDEATVVQSQELFDHATRFAGQAPPPVGTRIVVPVAKRNTAPAHEIDPERFEAHLGFGIFVAPCRTVRADQGRTTRSVTPGRRTSFVLYHWWLTERGLPTDGSNYPGEIGTQALLAEDAGLAEDARRFADLSDDDRAAWFGRHRDAVLTCQAGEPA
;
A
#
# COMPACT_ATOMS: atom_id res chain seq x y z
N MET A 1 -52.39 7.73 35.32
CA MET A 1 -50.97 8.00 35.01
C MET A 1 -50.31 6.67 34.59
N SER A 2 -50.33 6.34 33.30
CA SER A 2 -49.87 5.02 32.78
C SER A 2 -49.33 5.14 31.33
N GLY A 3 -48.57 6.21 31.05
CA GLY A 3 -48.10 6.55 29.70
C GLY A 3 -46.58 6.60 29.48
N SER A 4 -45.74 6.22 30.45
CA SER A 4 -44.27 6.41 30.37
C SER A 4 -43.48 5.24 29.77
N SER A 5 -44.11 4.10 29.50
CA SER A 5 -43.42 2.87 29.05
C SER A 5 -43.07 2.88 27.55
N SER A 6 -43.94 3.38 26.67
CA SER A 6 -43.73 3.23 25.21
C SER A 6 -42.70 4.19 24.61
N ALA A 7 -42.52 5.39 25.18
CA ALA A 7 -41.58 6.38 24.65
C ALA A 7 -40.11 5.98 24.86
N SER A 8 -39.79 5.21 25.89
CA SER A 8 -38.40 4.82 26.19
C SER A 8 -37.84 3.82 25.16
N GLY A 9 -38.70 2.98 24.57
CA GLY A 9 -38.31 1.96 23.59
C GLY A 9 -37.89 2.51 22.22
N SER A 10 -38.57 3.56 21.72
CA SER A 10 -38.26 4.15 20.41
C SER A 10 -36.94 4.93 20.40
N TYR A 11 -36.60 5.58 21.51
CA TYR A 11 -35.33 6.30 21.68
C TYR A 11 -34.10 5.39 21.76
N LEU A 12 -34.22 4.19 22.34
CA LEU A 12 -33.14 3.20 22.36
C LEU A 12 -32.91 2.59 20.98
N ARG A 13 -34.00 2.27 20.25
CA ARG A 13 -33.95 1.67 18.92
C ARG A 13 -33.32 2.60 17.87
N SER A 14 -33.60 3.90 17.93
CA SER A 14 -32.98 4.89 17.03
C SER A 14 -31.48 5.11 17.30
N ARG A 15 -31.03 4.98 18.55
CA ARG A 15 -29.63 5.20 18.95
C ARG A 15 -28.71 4.03 18.65
N LEU A 16 -29.22 2.80 18.82
CA LEU A 16 -28.54 1.60 18.33
C LEU A 16 -28.41 1.65 16.80
N GLY A 17 -29.44 2.18 16.11
CA GLY A 17 -29.41 2.37 14.66
C GLY A 17 -28.22 3.22 14.17
N LEU A 18 -27.94 4.37 14.80
CA LEU A 18 -26.84 5.24 14.36
C LEU A 18 -25.47 4.56 14.48
N GLY A 19 -25.18 3.97 15.65
CA GLY A 19 -23.89 3.31 15.89
C GLY A 19 -23.68 2.12 14.95
N THR A 20 -24.72 1.30 14.72
CA THR A 20 -24.66 0.19 13.77
C THR A 20 -24.45 0.66 12.34
N VAL A 21 -25.13 1.72 11.89
CA VAL A 21 -24.92 2.28 10.54
C VAL A 21 -23.50 2.79 10.38
N VAL A 22 -22.97 3.52 11.37
CA VAL A 22 -21.57 3.98 11.35
C VAL A 22 -20.59 2.81 11.29
N ALA A 23 -20.83 1.75 12.08
CA ALA A 23 -19.99 0.55 12.07
C ALA A 23 -19.97 -0.12 10.69
N LEU A 24 -21.14 -0.34 10.09
CA LEU A 24 -21.27 -0.96 8.77
C LEU A 24 -20.62 -0.13 7.67
N LEU A 25 -20.85 1.19 7.66
CA LEU A 25 -20.24 2.08 6.66
C LEU A 25 -18.72 2.14 6.81
N THR A 26 -18.22 2.25 8.04
CA THR A 26 -16.77 2.26 8.32
C THR A 26 -16.13 0.93 7.92
N ALA A 27 -16.76 -0.20 8.24
CA ALA A 27 -16.27 -1.53 7.86
C ALA A 27 -16.27 -1.71 6.34
N ALA A 28 -17.40 -1.45 5.67
CA ALA A 28 -17.54 -1.65 4.23
C ALA A 28 -16.56 -0.78 3.44
N GLN A 29 -16.49 0.51 3.76
CA GLN A 29 -15.53 1.42 3.11
C GLN A 29 -14.09 1.03 3.44
N GLY A 30 -13.80 0.72 4.71
CA GLY A 30 -12.46 0.36 5.16
C GLY A 30 -11.94 -0.87 4.43
N ILE A 31 -12.73 -1.96 4.43
CA ILE A 31 -12.42 -3.22 3.73
C ILE A 31 -12.25 -2.98 2.24
N ALA A 32 -13.15 -2.25 1.58
CA ALA A 32 -13.03 -1.95 0.15
C ALA A 32 -11.74 -1.18 -0.17
N THR A 33 -11.35 -0.23 0.69
CA THR A 33 -10.14 0.60 0.50
C THR A 33 -8.87 -0.22 0.62
N ILE A 34 -8.77 -1.11 1.61
CA ILE A 34 -7.59 -1.94 1.81
C ILE A 34 -7.52 -3.10 0.82
N TRP A 35 -8.67 -3.67 0.43
CA TRP A 35 -8.75 -4.73 -0.57
C TRP A 35 -8.32 -4.25 -1.96
N ALA A 36 -8.68 -3.01 -2.33
CA ALA A 36 -8.23 -2.40 -3.58
C ALA A 36 -6.71 -2.25 -3.69
N LYS A 37 -5.97 -2.49 -2.60
CA LYS A 37 -4.50 -2.45 -2.54
C LYS A 37 -3.91 -3.70 -1.88
N SER A 38 -4.60 -4.85 -1.97
CA SER A 38 -4.19 -6.12 -1.36
C SER A 38 -2.77 -6.52 -1.73
N GLU A 39 -2.35 -6.18 -2.96
CA GLU A 39 -1.03 -6.46 -3.48
C GLU A 39 0.13 -5.81 -2.71
N ARG A 40 -0.16 -4.89 -1.79
CA ARG A 40 0.84 -4.16 -1.00
C ARG A 40 1.05 -4.70 0.40
N TRP A 41 0.24 -5.65 0.87
CA TRP A 41 0.26 -6.00 2.29
C TRP A 41 -0.08 -7.45 2.61
N VAL A 42 -0.79 -8.16 1.74
CA VAL A 42 -1.27 -9.51 2.05
C VAL A 42 -0.11 -10.45 2.37
N GLY A 43 -0.06 -10.99 3.59
CA GLY A 43 1.00 -11.91 4.01
C GLY A 43 2.21 -11.25 4.68
N HIS A 44 2.21 -9.92 4.87
CA HIS A 44 3.31 -9.22 5.54
C HIS A 44 2.81 -8.28 6.65
N TRP A 45 3.04 -8.65 7.92
CA TRP A 45 2.44 -7.97 9.08
C TRP A 45 2.70 -6.46 9.19
N PRO A 46 3.95 -5.96 9.04
CA PRO A 46 4.21 -4.51 9.10
C PRO A 46 3.50 -3.68 8.02
N SER A 47 3.33 -4.25 6.81
CA SER A 47 2.56 -3.60 5.75
C SER A 47 1.06 -3.70 6.03
N SER A 48 0.60 -4.87 6.53
CA SER A 48 -0.78 -5.12 6.97
C SER A 48 -1.27 -4.16 8.06
N SER A 49 -0.45 -3.87 9.07
CA SER A 49 -0.81 -2.94 10.14
C SER A 49 -0.93 -1.51 9.62
N ALA A 50 -0.03 -1.08 8.74
CA ALA A 50 -0.05 0.25 8.15
C ALA A 50 -1.28 0.49 7.26
N VAL A 51 -1.75 -0.50 6.50
CA VAL A 51 -2.93 -0.31 5.64
C VAL A 51 -4.23 -0.13 6.43
N VAL A 52 -4.31 -0.58 7.69
CA VAL A 52 -5.46 -0.29 8.56
C VAL A 52 -5.65 1.22 8.72
N ALA A 53 -4.56 1.98 8.79
CA ALA A 53 -4.63 3.44 8.87
C ALA A 53 -5.20 4.08 7.59
N TRP A 54 -5.11 3.44 6.43
CA TRP A 54 -5.71 3.93 5.18
C TRP A 54 -7.24 3.91 5.24
N ALA A 55 -7.83 2.92 5.92
CA ALA A 55 -9.26 2.92 6.22
C ALA A 55 -9.64 4.11 7.13
N GLY A 56 -8.70 4.57 7.96
CA GLY A 56 -8.81 5.70 8.87
C GLY A 56 -9.26 7.00 8.21
N LEU A 57 -8.80 7.26 6.99
CA LEU A 57 -9.07 8.51 6.28
C LEU A 57 -10.57 8.71 6.03
N TRP A 58 -11.21 7.78 5.33
CA TRP A 58 -12.62 7.93 5.00
C TRP A 58 -13.53 7.57 6.17
N GLY A 59 -13.12 6.62 7.03
CA GLY A 59 -13.86 6.30 8.25
C GLY A 59 -13.95 7.50 9.21
N SER A 60 -12.94 8.36 9.22
CA SER A 60 -12.99 9.64 9.95
C SER A 60 -14.00 10.64 9.39
N CYS A 61 -14.11 10.73 8.06
CA CYS A 61 -15.12 11.54 7.38
C CYS A 61 -16.54 11.07 7.75
N ILE A 62 -16.76 9.74 7.77
CA ILE A 62 -18.03 9.13 8.20
C ILE A 62 -18.34 9.48 9.66
N ALA A 63 -17.36 9.31 10.57
CA ALA A 63 -17.55 9.61 11.98
C ALA A 63 -17.87 11.11 12.21
N ALA A 64 -17.11 12.01 11.61
CA ALA A 64 -17.30 13.46 11.74
C ALA A 64 -18.68 13.89 11.19
N GLY A 65 -19.06 13.42 10.01
CA GLY A 65 -20.37 13.71 9.41
C GLY A 65 -21.53 13.16 10.25
N ALA A 66 -21.42 11.92 10.75
CA ALA A 66 -22.43 11.29 11.59
C ALA A 66 -22.63 12.02 12.92
N VAL A 67 -21.54 12.44 13.59
CA VAL A 67 -21.64 13.24 14.81
C VAL A 67 -22.26 14.59 14.51
N ALA A 68 -21.83 15.30 13.46
CA ALA A 68 -22.41 16.60 13.10
C ALA A 68 -23.91 16.50 12.81
N TRP A 69 -24.36 15.45 12.11
CA TRP A 69 -25.77 15.17 11.88
C TRP A 69 -26.56 14.97 13.17
N ALA A 70 -26.00 14.22 14.11
CA ALA A 70 -26.62 13.94 15.40
C ALA A 70 -26.66 15.19 16.31
N VAL A 71 -25.58 15.97 16.35
CA VAL A 71 -25.47 17.20 17.15
C VAL A 71 -26.35 18.33 16.58
N ALA A 72 -26.51 18.39 15.25
CA ALA A 72 -27.39 19.35 14.59
C ALA A 72 -28.88 18.98 14.68
N ALA A 73 -29.24 17.79 15.18
CA ALA A 73 -30.63 17.32 15.23
C ALA A 73 -31.62 18.28 15.92
N PRO A 74 -31.28 18.94 17.06
CA PRO A 74 -32.17 19.92 17.69
C PRO A 74 -32.46 21.13 16.79
N ARG A 75 -31.48 21.56 15.98
CA ARG A 75 -31.66 22.65 15.02
C ARG A 75 -32.52 22.23 13.83
N ARG A 76 -32.28 21.02 13.30
CA ARG A 76 -33.11 20.44 12.23
C ARG A 76 -34.56 20.25 12.65
N GLY A 77 -34.79 19.90 13.90
CA GLY A 77 -36.14 19.74 14.46
C GLY A 77 -36.80 21.03 14.94
N GLY A 78 -36.11 22.18 14.90
CA GLY A 78 -36.66 23.46 15.41
C GLY A 78 -36.75 23.54 16.94
N TYR A 79 -36.11 22.63 17.67
CA TYR A 79 -36.17 22.54 19.15
C TYR A 79 -34.95 23.15 19.84
N LEU A 80 -34.14 23.95 19.14
CA LEU A 80 -32.94 24.57 19.71
C LEU A 80 -33.28 25.48 20.90
N SER A 81 -34.35 26.29 20.80
CA SER A 81 -34.79 27.18 21.88
C SER A 81 -35.14 26.42 23.15
N MET A 82 -35.85 25.28 23.01
CA MET A 82 -36.17 24.38 24.14
C MET A 82 -34.92 23.78 24.77
N LEU A 83 -33.92 23.43 23.94
CA LEU A 83 -32.66 22.88 24.41
C LEU A 83 -31.81 23.92 25.17
N VAL A 84 -31.82 25.18 24.71
CA VAL A 84 -31.16 26.31 25.40
C VAL A 84 -31.85 26.64 26.72
N ALA A 85 -33.18 26.54 26.79
CA ALA A 85 -33.94 26.74 28.02
C ALA A 85 -33.88 25.56 29.01
N SER A 86 -33.31 24.42 28.60
CA SER A 86 -33.23 23.23 29.44
C SER A 86 -32.21 23.39 30.57
N SER A 87 -32.57 22.97 31.79
CA SER A 87 -31.63 22.85 32.91
C SER A 87 -30.61 21.70 32.76
N ARG A 88 -30.78 20.85 31.74
CA ARG A 88 -29.88 19.72 31.51
C ARG A 88 -28.56 20.19 30.90
N SER A 89 -27.45 19.73 31.46
CA SER A 89 -26.13 20.01 30.90
C SER A 89 -26.00 19.44 29.47
N ARG A 90 -25.28 20.17 28.60
CA ARG A 90 -24.98 19.74 27.22
C ARG A 90 -24.36 18.34 27.17
N SER A 91 -23.53 18.00 28.16
CA SER A 91 -22.94 16.66 28.27
C SER A 91 -23.99 15.56 28.41
N ARG A 92 -25.04 15.75 29.22
CA ARG A 92 -26.09 14.74 29.37
C ARG A 92 -26.90 14.57 28.08
N ILE A 93 -27.00 15.62 27.27
CA ILE A 93 -27.74 15.63 26.01
C ILE A 93 -26.95 14.94 24.88
N TYR A 94 -25.70 15.35 24.66
CA TYR A 94 -24.93 14.92 23.48
C TYR A 94 -24.07 13.67 23.70
N ARG A 95 -23.69 13.34 24.94
CA ARG A 95 -22.82 12.18 25.24
C ARG A 95 -23.29 10.86 24.62
N PRO A 96 -24.60 10.49 24.62
CA PRO A 96 -25.03 9.24 24.02
C PRO A 96 -24.77 9.16 22.51
N ALA A 97 -24.94 10.27 21.77
CA ALA A 97 -24.67 10.30 20.34
C ALA A 97 -23.17 10.21 20.05
N LEU A 98 -22.35 10.95 20.80
CA LEU A 98 -20.89 10.89 20.69
C LEU A 98 -20.37 9.48 20.95
N LEU A 99 -20.83 8.83 22.03
CA LEU A 99 -20.45 7.47 22.37
C LEU A 99 -20.95 6.46 21.33
N SER A 100 -22.19 6.59 20.83
CA SER A 100 -22.73 5.69 19.81
C SER A 100 -21.91 5.73 18.52
N VAL A 101 -21.55 6.93 18.03
CA VAL A 101 -20.71 7.07 16.84
C VAL A 101 -19.28 6.58 17.11
N THR A 102 -18.69 6.93 18.26
CA THR A 102 -17.34 6.49 18.63
C THR A 102 -17.27 4.96 18.66
N VAL A 103 -18.16 4.31 19.41
CA VAL A 103 -18.22 2.84 19.51
C VAL A 103 -18.53 2.21 18.15
N GLY A 104 -19.45 2.78 17.38
CA GLY A 104 -19.75 2.33 16.02
C GLY A 104 -18.50 2.34 15.13
N SER A 105 -17.76 3.44 15.09
CA SER A 105 -16.51 3.53 14.34
C SER A 105 -15.47 2.52 14.82
N LEU A 106 -15.29 2.36 16.13
CA LEU A 106 -14.37 1.38 16.71
C LEU A 106 -14.73 -0.05 16.30
N VAL A 107 -16.00 -0.44 16.36
CA VAL A 107 -16.48 -1.75 15.91
C VAL A 107 -16.23 -1.92 14.40
N GLY A 108 -16.46 -0.88 13.60
CA GLY A 108 -16.14 -0.87 12.18
C GLY A 108 -14.66 -1.14 11.91
N TYR A 109 -13.75 -0.45 12.61
CA TYR A 109 -12.31 -0.70 12.48
C TYR A 109 -11.88 -2.06 13.01
N LEU A 110 -12.52 -2.59 14.05
CA LEU A 110 -12.27 -3.97 14.49
C LEU A 110 -12.61 -4.98 13.39
N ALA A 111 -13.67 -4.75 12.60
CA ALA A 111 -13.98 -5.59 11.44
C ALA A 111 -12.92 -5.46 10.34
N VAL A 112 -12.40 -4.25 10.09
CA VAL A 112 -11.28 -4.02 9.15
C VAL A 112 -10.02 -4.75 9.62
N VAL A 113 -9.65 -4.64 10.89
CA VAL A 113 -8.51 -5.36 11.48
C VAL A 113 -8.73 -6.87 11.37
N GLY A 114 -9.92 -7.37 11.68
CA GLY A 114 -10.27 -8.78 11.53
C GLY A 114 -10.08 -9.27 10.09
N TYR A 115 -10.48 -8.48 9.10
CA TYR A 115 -10.25 -8.79 7.69
C TYR A 115 -8.74 -8.82 7.33
N VAL A 116 -7.97 -7.83 7.79
CA VAL A 116 -6.51 -7.80 7.57
C VAL A 116 -5.83 -9.02 8.18
N VAL A 117 -6.18 -9.38 9.41
CA VAL A 117 -5.67 -10.57 10.11
C VAL A 117 -6.03 -11.83 9.33
N ALA A 118 -7.28 -11.97 8.89
CA ALA A 118 -7.74 -13.13 8.12
C ALA A 118 -7.01 -13.32 6.79
N MET A 119 -6.60 -12.22 6.14
CA MET A 119 -5.87 -12.26 4.87
C MET A 119 -4.35 -12.45 5.05
N THR A 120 -3.79 -11.96 6.17
CA THR A 120 -2.35 -11.96 6.43
C THR A 120 -1.89 -13.23 7.13
N ALA A 121 -2.55 -13.62 8.22
CA ALA A 121 -2.11 -14.70 9.10
C ALA A 121 -1.89 -16.05 8.39
N PRO A 122 -2.71 -16.48 7.41
CA PRO A 122 -2.49 -17.77 6.74
C PRO A 122 -1.27 -17.80 5.81
N ARG A 123 -0.71 -16.65 5.46
CA ARG A 123 0.39 -16.51 4.49
C ARG A 123 1.69 -16.06 5.13
N ALA A 124 1.61 -15.25 6.19
CA ALA A 124 2.79 -14.70 6.83
C ALA A 124 3.71 -15.79 7.40
N THR A 125 5.00 -15.69 7.12
CA THR A 125 6.03 -16.62 7.65
C THR A 125 6.57 -16.17 9.01
N GLU A 126 6.50 -14.88 9.33
CA GLU A 126 7.02 -14.34 10.59
C GLU A 126 6.26 -13.11 11.08
N GLY A 127 6.37 -12.82 12.38
CA GLY A 127 5.81 -11.61 13.01
C GLY A 127 4.36 -11.74 13.47
N GLY A 128 3.74 -10.60 13.74
CA GLY A 128 2.35 -10.49 14.17
C GLY A 128 1.85 -9.05 14.09
N LEU A 129 0.54 -8.87 14.21
CA LEU A 129 -0.06 -7.54 14.28
C LEU A 129 0.43 -6.80 15.53
N ASP A 130 1.09 -5.65 15.35
CA ASP A 130 1.44 -4.76 16.47
C ASP A 130 0.24 -3.88 16.84
N PRO A 131 -0.38 -4.08 18.02
CA PRO A 131 -1.52 -3.26 18.44
C PRO A 131 -1.14 -1.78 18.69
N LEU A 132 0.14 -1.46 18.93
CA LEU A 132 0.58 -0.08 19.12
C LEU A 132 0.40 0.77 17.86
N GLU A 133 0.52 0.16 16.68
CA GLU A 133 0.29 0.84 15.40
C GLU A 133 -1.17 1.27 15.21
N LEU A 134 -2.10 0.70 16.00
CA LEU A 134 -3.51 1.08 15.97
C LEU A 134 -3.80 2.33 16.81
N LEU A 135 -2.91 2.73 17.74
CA LEU A 135 -3.16 3.85 18.64
C LEU A 135 -3.41 5.19 17.92
N PRO A 136 -2.66 5.56 16.86
CA PRO A 136 -2.93 6.81 16.13
C PRO A 136 -4.30 6.81 15.46
N LEU A 137 -4.73 5.68 14.93
CA LEU A 137 -6.05 5.51 14.34
C LEU A 137 -7.17 5.71 15.37
N LEU A 138 -7.03 5.11 16.56
CA LEU A 138 -7.99 5.28 17.65
C LEU A 138 -8.09 6.74 18.10
N ALA A 139 -6.94 7.42 18.24
CA ALA A 139 -6.89 8.84 18.57
C ALA A 139 -7.53 9.71 17.47
N TRP A 140 -7.32 9.34 16.20
CA TRP A 140 -7.93 10.01 15.06
C TRP A 140 -9.46 9.91 15.04
N VAL A 141 -10.05 8.79 15.48
CA VAL A 141 -11.50 8.68 15.67
C VAL A 141 -12.00 9.73 16.67
N VAL A 142 -11.30 9.91 17.78
CA VAL A 142 -11.66 10.92 18.79
C VAL A 142 -11.56 12.34 18.21
N MET A 143 -10.50 12.62 17.45
CA MET A 143 -10.37 13.88 16.71
C MET A 143 -11.58 14.13 15.79
N SER A 144 -11.95 13.12 15.01
CA SER A 144 -13.05 13.19 14.05
C SER A 144 -14.41 13.44 14.71
N VAL A 145 -14.65 12.77 15.83
CA VAL A 145 -15.83 13.00 16.68
C VAL A 145 -15.83 14.43 17.23
N GLY A 146 -14.67 14.96 17.64
CA GLY A 146 -14.52 16.34 18.07
C GLY A 146 -14.80 17.37 16.98
N ILE A 147 -14.31 17.12 15.76
CA ILE A 147 -14.59 17.94 14.56
C ILE A 147 -16.10 17.96 14.29
N GLY A 148 -16.72 16.77 14.19
CA GLY A 148 -18.16 16.64 13.94
C GLY A 148 -19.00 17.32 15.01
N ALA A 149 -18.61 17.17 16.29
CA ALA A 149 -19.28 17.81 17.41
C ALA A 149 -19.23 19.34 17.30
N THR A 150 -18.04 19.89 17.01
CA THR A 150 -17.80 21.31 16.88
C THR A 150 -18.59 21.90 15.72
N LEU A 151 -18.43 21.35 14.51
CA LEU A 151 -19.11 21.85 13.31
C LEU A 151 -20.62 21.64 13.36
N GLY A 152 -21.08 20.54 13.97
CA GLY A 152 -22.49 20.30 14.28
C GLY A 152 -23.13 21.33 15.21
N THR A 153 -22.33 22.13 15.93
CA THR A 153 -22.83 23.28 16.72
C THR A 153 -22.63 24.63 16.04
N VAL A 154 -21.50 24.84 15.35
CA VAL A 154 -21.09 26.14 14.80
C VAL A 154 -21.74 26.43 13.46
N VAL A 155 -21.81 25.46 12.55
CA VAL A 155 -22.28 25.69 11.17
C VAL A 155 -23.78 25.98 11.18
N PRO A 156 -24.25 27.17 10.79
CA PRO A 156 -25.65 27.60 10.97
C PRO A 156 -26.66 26.73 10.22
N ALA A 157 -26.34 26.37 8.98
CA ALA A 157 -27.18 25.55 8.12
C ALA A 157 -27.07 24.06 8.53
N PRO A 158 -28.10 23.47 9.14
CA PRO A 158 -27.97 22.17 9.79
C PRO A 158 -27.92 21.00 8.78
N VAL A 159 -28.29 21.24 7.52
CA VAL A 159 -28.12 20.29 6.40
C VAL A 159 -26.69 20.31 5.86
N VAL A 160 -26.00 21.46 5.96
CA VAL A 160 -24.62 21.65 5.45
C VAL A 160 -23.58 21.17 6.47
N ALA A 161 -23.88 21.27 7.77
CA ALA A 161 -22.96 20.88 8.85
C ALA A 161 -22.36 19.46 8.71
N PRO A 162 -23.12 18.40 8.38
CA PRO A 162 -22.57 17.05 8.18
C PRO A 162 -21.60 16.96 7.01
N VAL A 163 -21.89 17.65 5.90
CA VAL A 163 -21.05 17.65 4.69
C VAL A 163 -19.72 18.34 5.00
N VAL A 164 -19.77 19.52 5.60
CA VAL A 164 -18.55 20.25 6.01
C VAL A 164 -17.74 19.43 7.00
N ALA A 165 -18.39 18.81 7.99
CA ALA A 165 -17.71 17.97 8.97
C ALA A 165 -17.05 16.74 8.36
N ALA A 166 -17.69 16.10 7.37
CA ALA A 166 -17.11 14.97 6.67
C ALA A 166 -15.90 15.36 5.82
N VAL A 167 -15.85 16.58 5.27
CA VAL A 167 -14.75 17.04 4.42
C VAL A 167 -13.50 17.44 5.22
N VAL A 168 -13.66 17.98 6.43
CA VAL A 168 -12.53 18.54 7.22
C VAL A 168 -11.41 17.53 7.50
N PRO A 169 -11.66 16.28 7.97
CA PRO A 169 -10.60 15.29 8.18
C PRO A 169 -9.77 15.03 6.91
N TYR A 170 -10.43 14.94 5.75
CA TYR A 170 -9.76 14.78 4.46
C TYR A 170 -8.91 16.00 4.11
N VAL A 171 -9.40 17.22 4.35
CA VAL A 171 -8.65 18.46 4.12
C VAL A 171 -7.41 18.55 5.04
N ILE A 172 -7.52 18.14 6.30
CA ILE A 172 -6.37 18.08 7.23
C ILE A 172 -5.29 17.14 6.67
N TYR A 173 -5.69 15.94 6.25
CA TYR A 173 -4.78 14.96 5.66
C TYR A 173 -4.13 15.47 4.36
N MET A 174 -4.94 15.91 3.39
CA MET A 174 -4.44 16.39 2.10
C MET A 174 -3.58 17.65 2.26
N GLY A 175 -3.93 18.53 3.19
CA GLY A 175 -3.14 19.71 3.52
C GLY A 175 -1.73 19.34 3.97
N ALA A 176 -1.58 18.36 4.85
CA ALA A 176 -0.27 17.85 5.27
C ALA A 176 0.53 17.28 4.08
N MET A 177 -0.10 16.44 3.24
CA MET A 177 0.58 15.81 2.11
C MET A 177 0.99 16.80 1.00
N TYR A 178 0.12 17.75 0.65
CA TYR A 178 0.42 18.73 -0.40
C TYR A 178 1.48 19.74 0.06
N VAL A 179 1.46 20.15 1.33
CA VAL A 179 2.50 21.04 1.85
C VAL A 179 3.85 20.36 1.74
N ASP A 180 4.00 19.12 2.21
CA ASP A 180 5.25 18.36 2.12
C ASP A 180 5.73 18.19 0.68
N SER A 181 4.81 17.84 -0.23
CA SER A 181 5.11 17.74 -1.66
C SER A 181 5.52 19.07 -2.29
N SER A 182 5.05 20.20 -1.79
CA SER A 182 5.35 21.53 -2.34
C SER A 182 6.70 22.09 -1.87
N ILE A 183 7.18 21.63 -0.72
CA ILE A 183 8.43 22.11 -0.11
C ILE A 183 9.59 21.11 -0.26
N ASP A 184 9.36 19.99 -0.96
CA ASP A 184 10.29 18.87 -1.12
C ASP A 184 10.90 18.40 0.22
N ARG A 185 10.11 18.47 1.29
CA ARG A 185 10.51 18.05 2.65
C ARG A 185 9.33 17.34 3.32
N ALA A 186 9.62 16.24 4.00
CA ALA A 186 8.64 15.43 4.73
C ALA A 186 8.42 15.96 6.16
N VAL A 187 8.08 17.24 6.31
CA VAL A 187 8.01 17.92 7.62
C VAL A 187 6.72 17.57 8.37
N LEU A 188 5.60 17.49 7.65
CA LEU A 188 4.27 17.19 8.18
C LEU A 188 3.90 15.72 8.03
N TYR A 189 4.74 14.95 7.35
CA TYR A 189 4.54 13.53 7.08
C TYR A 189 4.36 12.74 8.37
N ASP A 190 5.04 13.17 9.44
CA ASP A 190 4.93 12.56 10.76
C ASP A 190 3.73 12.99 11.58
N LEU A 191 2.94 13.96 11.11
CA LEU A 191 1.61 14.24 11.64
C LEU A 191 0.55 13.33 11.03
N SER A 192 0.79 12.82 9.82
CA SER A 192 -0.15 11.95 9.11
C SER A 192 -0.39 10.66 9.89
N ILE A 193 -1.66 10.27 9.96
CA ILE A 193 -2.03 8.94 10.46
C ILE A 193 -1.75 7.84 9.42
N ILE A 194 -1.72 8.21 8.14
CA ILE A 194 -1.46 7.32 7.01
C ILE A 194 0.05 7.34 6.77
N ASP A 195 0.66 6.18 6.86
CA ASP A 195 2.02 5.95 6.39
C ASP A 195 1.99 5.38 4.97
N ASN A 196 2.76 6.00 4.08
CA ASN A 196 2.94 5.54 2.68
C ASN A 196 4.38 5.06 2.43
N SER A 197 5.20 4.95 3.48
CA SER A 197 6.56 4.44 3.37
C SER A 197 6.57 2.93 3.11
N ALA A 198 7.70 2.42 2.62
CA ALA A 198 7.92 0.99 2.41
C ALA A 198 8.06 0.26 3.76
N ARG A 199 6.91 -0.12 4.34
CA ARG A 199 6.80 -0.77 5.66
C ARG A 199 7.44 -2.15 5.70
N GLU A 200 7.75 -2.70 4.53
CA GLU A 200 8.55 -3.90 4.32
C GLU A 200 9.91 -3.75 4.99
N TYR A 201 10.52 -2.56 4.88
CA TYR A 201 11.89 -2.33 5.31
C TYR A 201 12.02 -1.28 6.41
N LEU A 202 10.93 -0.58 6.74
CA LEU A 202 10.91 0.52 7.67
C LEU A 202 9.86 0.31 8.75
N ARG A 203 10.25 0.49 10.00
CA ARG A 203 9.34 0.50 11.15
C ARG A 203 9.17 1.90 11.73
N LEU A 204 8.01 2.14 12.34
CA LEU A 204 7.74 3.36 13.10
C LEU A 204 8.23 3.16 14.54
N PRO A 205 8.98 4.11 15.10
CA PRO A 205 9.40 4.07 16.48
C PRO A 205 8.17 4.28 17.37
N VAL A 206 8.17 3.65 18.53
CA VAL A 206 7.04 3.68 19.47
C VAL A 206 6.76 5.12 19.92
N GLU A 207 7.81 5.92 20.08
CA GLU A 207 7.75 7.33 20.46
C GLU A 207 6.92 8.14 19.46
N LEU A 208 7.09 7.89 18.16
CA LEU A 208 6.31 8.55 17.12
C LEU A 208 4.83 8.14 17.20
N LEU A 209 4.53 6.84 17.37
CA LEU A 209 3.16 6.35 17.51
C LEU A 209 2.47 7.00 18.72
N VAL A 210 3.15 7.05 19.86
CA VAL A 210 2.65 7.67 21.10
C VAL A 210 2.45 9.17 20.92
N LEU A 211 3.39 9.89 20.31
CA LEU A 211 3.27 11.33 20.07
C LEU A 211 2.13 11.66 19.10
N ARG A 212 1.99 10.88 18.01
CA ARG A 212 0.85 11.01 17.06
C ARG A 212 -0.47 10.77 17.78
N SER A 213 -0.56 9.73 18.59
CA SER A 213 -1.75 9.44 19.39
C SER A 213 -2.05 10.55 20.39
N ALA A 214 -1.05 11.04 21.10
CA ALA A 214 -1.20 12.12 22.08
C ALA A 214 -1.71 13.41 21.40
N LEU A 215 -1.13 13.79 20.26
CA LEU A 215 -1.57 14.93 19.45
C LEU A 215 -3.06 14.82 19.10
N TRP A 216 -3.45 13.76 18.40
CA TRP A 216 -4.81 13.64 17.88
C TRP A 216 -5.85 13.45 18.97
N LEU A 217 -5.50 12.70 20.03
CA LEU A 217 -6.36 12.52 21.18
C LEU A 217 -6.56 13.84 21.93
N ALA A 218 -5.50 14.62 22.15
CA ALA A 218 -5.59 15.90 22.85
C ALA A 218 -6.42 16.91 22.06
N LEU A 219 -6.22 17.03 20.75
CA LEU A 219 -7.03 17.91 19.89
C LEU A 219 -8.51 17.48 19.87
N GLY A 220 -8.78 16.17 19.71
CA GLY A 220 -10.14 15.64 19.74
C GLY A 220 -10.83 15.87 21.08
N ALA A 221 -10.13 15.60 22.19
CA ALA A 221 -10.63 15.87 23.53
C ALA A 221 -10.91 17.36 23.74
N ALA A 222 -10.03 18.25 23.29
CA ALA A 222 -10.21 19.70 23.39
C ALA A 222 -11.47 20.18 22.66
N LEU A 223 -11.71 19.68 21.45
CA LEU A 223 -12.91 20.00 20.65
C LEU A 223 -14.18 19.48 21.33
N VAL A 224 -14.16 18.25 21.85
CA VAL A 224 -15.30 17.67 22.58
C VAL A 224 -15.57 18.45 23.88
N THR A 225 -14.55 18.77 24.68
CA THR A 225 -14.73 19.51 25.94
C THR A 225 -15.22 20.93 25.69
N TRP A 226 -14.69 21.59 24.65
CA TRP A 226 -15.11 22.91 24.22
C TRP A 226 -16.59 22.92 23.82
N MET A 227 -17.00 21.96 22.97
CA MET A 227 -18.40 21.81 22.55
C MET A 227 -19.34 21.58 23.75
N LEU A 228 -18.92 20.73 24.69
CA LEU A 228 -19.67 20.41 25.89
C LEU A 228 -19.72 21.57 26.92
N GLY A 229 -19.01 22.66 26.67
CA GLY A 229 -18.95 23.82 27.56
C GLY A 229 -18.20 23.55 28.87
N ARG A 230 -17.30 22.56 28.89
CA ARG A 230 -16.53 22.19 30.07
C ARG A 230 -15.15 22.84 30.04
N GLY A 231 -14.88 23.67 31.06
CA GLY A 231 -13.55 24.14 31.46
C GLY A 231 -12.66 24.66 30.35
N ARG A 232 -12.71 25.97 30.07
CA ARG A 232 -11.81 26.63 29.08
C ARG A 232 -10.33 26.28 29.30
N VAL A 233 -9.92 26.18 30.57
CA VAL A 233 -8.55 25.80 30.95
C VAL A 233 -8.20 24.39 30.46
N ALA A 234 -9.09 23.41 30.61
CA ALA A 234 -8.84 22.04 30.15
C ALA A 234 -8.70 21.95 28.63
N SER A 235 -9.54 22.68 27.88
CA SER A 235 -9.40 22.78 26.42
C SER A 235 -8.09 23.45 26.01
N VAL A 236 -7.70 24.54 26.67
CA VAL A 236 -6.43 25.22 26.39
C VAL A 236 -5.24 24.32 26.69
N LEU A 237 -5.23 23.64 27.83
CA LEU A 237 -4.16 22.69 28.19
C LEU A 237 -4.06 21.54 27.18
N ALA A 238 -5.20 20.98 26.75
CA ALA A 238 -5.21 19.93 25.74
C ALA A 238 -4.69 20.44 24.37
N VAL A 239 -5.04 21.66 23.98
CA VAL A 239 -4.49 22.29 22.76
C VAL A 239 -2.98 22.51 22.87
N VAL A 240 -2.50 23.05 24.00
CA VAL A 240 -1.07 23.27 24.25
C VAL A 240 -0.31 21.93 24.23
N ALA A 241 -0.84 20.90 24.88
CA ALA A 241 -0.26 19.56 24.85
C ALA A 241 -0.22 18.99 23.42
N GLY A 242 -1.28 19.20 22.63
CA GLY A 242 -1.31 18.83 21.22
C GLY A 242 -0.21 19.52 20.41
N PHE A 243 -0.09 20.85 20.51
CA PHE A 243 0.97 21.59 19.80
C PHE A 243 2.38 21.20 20.27
N ALA A 244 2.58 20.92 21.55
CA ALA A 244 3.85 20.41 22.04
C ALA A 244 4.21 19.05 21.42
N ALA A 245 3.23 18.13 21.33
CA ALA A 245 3.41 16.84 20.66
C ALA A 245 3.70 17.02 19.15
N ALA A 246 3.01 17.94 18.47
CA ALA A 246 3.28 18.28 17.08
C ALA A 246 4.71 18.81 16.87
N GLY A 247 5.20 19.65 17.79
CA GLY A 247 6.58 20.15 17.76
C GLY A 247 7.61 19.01 17.83
N GLY A 248 7.35 17.99 18.65
CA GLY A 248 8.19 16.78 18.70
C GLY A 248 8.18 15.99 17.39
N LEU A 249 7.02 15.88 16.73
CA LEU A 249 6.85 15.12 15.48
C LEU A 249 7.56 15.75 14.28
N VAL A 250 7.69 17.09 14.24
CA VAL A 250 8.30 17.83 13.12
C VAL A 250 9.83 17.68 13.05
N THR A 251 10.48 17.21 14.11
CA THR A 251 11.95 17.21 14.23
C THR A 251 12.62 15.85 14.02
N ALA A 252 11.84 14.79 13.86
CA ALA A 252 12.37 13.43 13.94
C ALA A 252 12.49 12.81 12.55
N ASN A 253 13.68 12.29 12.20
CA ASN A 253 13.83 11.38 11.07
C ASN A 253 13.39 9.99 11.54
N THR A 254 12.08 9.75 11.54
CA THR A 254 11.50 8.77 12.46
C THR A 254 11.60 7.33 12.01
N ARG A 255 11.68 7.05 10.72
CA ARG A 255 11.61 5.66 10.25
C ARG A 255 12.91 4.93 10.54
N LEU A 256 12.82 3.82 11.26
CA LEU A 256 13.96 2.97 11.56
C LEU A 256 14.04 1.87 10.51
N PRO A 257 15.20 1.65 9.88
CA PRO A 257 15.39 0.50 9.01
C PRO A 257 15.22 -0.79 9.82
N VAL A 258 14.75 -1.83 9.13
CA VAL A 258 14.66 -3.21 9.64
C VAL A 258 15.65 -4.04 8.81
N PRO A 259 16.94 -4.11 9.20
CA PRO A 259 17.95 -4.79 8.41
C PRO A 259 17.62 -6.26 8.12
N GLU A 260 16.92 -6.92 9.05
CA GLU A 260 16.51 -8.31 8.93
C GLU A 260 15.55 -8.52 7.76
N ALA A 261 14.73 -7.52 7.42
CA ALA A 261 13.80 -7.58 6.31
C ALA A 261 14.50 -7.64 4.95
N TYR A 262 15.76 -7.17 4.86
CA TYR A 262 16.59 -7.25 3.65
C TYR A 262 17.37 -8.56 3.54
N ALA A 263 17.33 -9.44 4.54
CA ALA A 263 18.10 -10.67 4.52
C ALA A 263 17.68 -11.54 3.33
N VAL A 264 18.64 -12.10 2.60
CA VAL A 264 18.35 -12.94 1.43
C VAL A 264 17.91 -14.32 1.88
N VAL A 265 16.75 -14.77 1.39
CA VAL A 265 16.25 -16.12 1.57
C VAL A 265 16.19 -16.79 0.20
N CYS A 266 16.82 -17.95 0.07
CA CYS A 266 16.86 -18.70 -1.18
C CYS A 266 16.21 -20.06 -0.99
N ALA A 267 15.45 -20.50 -2.00
CA ALA A 267 15.03 -21.88 -2.10
C ALA A 267 16.18 -22.74 -2.64
N ASP A 268 16.28 -23.95 -2.11
CA ASP A 268 17.21 -24.96 -2.64
C ASP A 268 16.76 -25.44 -4.03
N GLY A 269 17.73 -25.78 -4.87
CA GLY A 269 17.51 -26.31 -6.22
C GLY A 269 18.24 -25.55 -7.32
N ALA A 270 17.94 -25.94 -8.55
CA ALA A 270 18.51 -25.41 -9.78
C ALA A 270 17.34 -25.05 -10.73
N PRO A 271 17.14 -23.76 -11.11
CA PRO A 271 17.90 -22.59 -10.70
C PRO A 271 17.77 -22.28 -9.20
N ARG A 272 18.74 -21.53 -8.65
CA ARG A 272 18.63 -20.97 -7.31
C ARG A 272 17.69 -19.76 -7.36
N VAL A 273 16.64 -19.78 -6.56
CA VAL A 273 15.64 -18.70 -6.54
C VAL A 273 15.69 -18.00 -5.19
N CYS A 274 15.90 -16.68 -5.17
CA CYS A 274 16.02 -15.91 -3.94
C CYS A 274 15.10 -14.69 -3.90
N VAL A 275 14.59 -14.41 -2.70
CA VAL A 275 13.79 -13.23 -2.33
C VAL A 275 14.43 -12.59 -1.09
N ASP A 276 14.01 -11.37 -0.72
CA ASP A 276 14.27 -10.92 0.66
C ASP A 276 13.31 -11.59 1.64
N ARG A 277 13.68 -11.49 2.92
CA ARG A 277 12.89 -12.01 4.03
C ARG A 277 11.49 -11.42 4.11
N ALA A 278 11.28 -10.16 3.73
CA ALA A 278 9.94 -9.56 3.68
C ALA A 278 8.99 -10.27 2.69
N HIS A 279 9.54 -10.91 1.65
CA HIS A 279 8.79 -11.67 0.64
C HIS A 279 8.96 -13.20 0.74
N ASP A 280 9.52 -13.71 1.85
CA ASP A 280 9.77 -15.14 2.05
C ASP A 280 8.50 -16.01 1.91
N HIS A 281 7.35 -15.51 2.35
CA HIS A 281 6.06 -16.19 2.17
C HIS A 281 5.67 -16.46 0.70
N LEU A 282 6.24 -15.71 -0.26
CA LEU A 282 6.02 -15.92 -1.68
C LEU A 282 7.03 -16.89 -2.30
N LEU A 283 8.11 -17.24 -1.59
CA LEU A 283 9.20 -18.02 -2.14
C LEU A 283 8.75 -19.36 -2.75
N PRO A 284 7.82 -20.14 -2.16
CA PRO A 284 7.35 -21.38 -2.79
C PRO A 284 6.67 -21.13 -4.14
N GLU A 285 5.69 -20.22 -4.19
CA GLU A 285 4.96 -19.89 -5.43
C GLU A 285 5.89 -19.25 -6.47
N TYR A 286 6.76 -18.34 -6.05
CA TYR A 286 7.72 -17.66 -6.90
C TYR A 286 8.70 -18.67 -7.53
N ARG A 287 9.23 -19.61 -6.74
CA ARG A 287 10.08 -20.70 -7.23
C ARG A 287 9.36 -21.57 -8.24
N ASP A 288 8.14 -22.02 -7.94
CA ASP A 288 7.39 -22.90 -8.83
C ASP A 288 7.14 -22.24 -10.18
N ARG A 289 6.86 -20.93 -10.18
CA ARG A 289 6.71 -20.16 -11.43
C ARG A 289 8.01 -19.94 -12.17
N VAL A 290 9.11 -19.65 -11.48
CA VAL A 290 10.43 -19.60 -12.12
C VAL A 290 10.73 -20.92 -12.80
N VAL A 291 10.57 -22.06 -12.10
CA VAL A 291 10.85 -23.38 -12.65
C VAL A 291 9.94 -23.68 -13.85
N ALA A 292 8.64 -23.42 -13.74
CA ALA A 292 7.69 -23.62 -14.83
C ALA A 292 8.01 -22.74 -16.05
N GLY A 293 8.39 -21.48 -15.83
CA GLY A 293 8.78 -20.53 -16.87
C GLY A 293 10.08 -20.92 -17.57
N LEU A 294 11.08 -21.43 -16.82
CA LEU A 294 12.37 -21.83 -17.38
C LEU A 294 12.39 -23.22 -18.01
N THR A 295 11.42 -24.10 -17.69
CA THR A 295 11.39 -25.47 -18.20
C THR A 295 11.41 -25.54 -19.73
N PRO A 296 10.62 -24.76 -20.48
CA PRO A 296 10.71 -24.71 -21.95
C PRO A 296 12.06 -24.22 -22.50
N LEU A 297 12.86 -23.56 -21.66
CA LEU A 297 14.18 -23.02 -22.01
C LEU A 297 15.32 -23.93 -21.54
N GLY A 298 15.07 -25.22 -21.27
CA GLY A 298 16.06 -26.16 -20.72
C GLY A 298 17.37 -26.23 -21.50
N ALA A 299 17.34 -25.99 -22.82
CA ALA A 299 18.54 -25.93 -23.67
C ALA A 299 19.49 -24.77 -23.33
N LEU A 300 19.01 -23.69 -22.71
CA LEU A 300 19.85 -22.60 -22.18
C LEU A 300 20.59 -22.99 -20.90
N ARG A 301 20.32 -24.17 -20.31
CA ARG A 301 20.96 -24.68 -19.09
C ARG A 301 21.03 -23.60 -18.01
N LEU A 302 19.86 -23.13 -17.59
CA LEU A 302 19.72 -22.11 -16.55
C LEU A 302 19.77 -22.71 -15.13
N ASP A 303 20.22 -23.95 -15.00
CA ASP A 303 20.40 -24.67 -13.73
C ASP A 303 21.39 -23.97 -12.80
N GLU A 304 22.40 -23.30 -13.35
CA GLU A 304 23.39 -22.52 -12.61
C GLU A 304 22.95 -21.06 -12.39
N ALA A 305 21.81 -20.65 -12.95
CA ALA A 305 21.34 -19.27 -12.82
C ALA A 305 20.81 -19.00 -11.41
N THR A 306 20.99 -17.76 -10.96
CA THR A 306 20.33 -17.24 -9.75
C THR A 306 19.26 -16.25 -10.16
N VAL A 307 18.00 -16.59 -9.86
CA VAL A 307 16.85 -15.72 -10.10
C VAL A 307 16.52 -14.94 -8.83
N VAL A 308 16.41 -13.62 -8.95
CA VAL A 308 16.14 -12.73 -7.80
C VAL A 308 15.04 -11.74 -8.07
N GLN A 309 14.31 -11.38 -7.02
CA GLN A 309 13.20 -10.44 -7.18
C GLN A 309 13.61 -9.00 -7.46
N SER A 310 14.73 -8.50 -6.95
CA SER A 310 15.11 -7.11 -7.19
C SER A 310 16.61 -6.94 -7.36
N GLN A 311 16.98 -5.85 -8.05
CA GLN A 311 18.38 -5.48 -8.15
C GLN A 311 18.94 -5.10 -6.78
N GLU A 312 18.14 -4.32 -6.04
CA GLU A 312 18.44 -3.75 -4.73
C GLU A 312 18.68 -4.82 -3.67
N LEU A 313 17.96 -5.95 -3.70
CA LEU A 313 18.17 -7.07 -2.78
C LEU A 313 19.65 -7.44 -2.64
N PHE A 314 20.34 -7.55 -3.77
CA PHE A 314 21.77 -7.88 -3.81
C PHE A 314 22.66 -6.76 -3.30
N ASP A 315 22.39 -5.54 -3.78
CA ASP A 315 23.20 -4.38 -3.43
C ASP A 315 23.04 -4.02 -1.95
N HIS A 316 21.90 -4.38 -1.34
CA HIS A 316 21.61 -4.19 0.08
C HIS A 316 22.09 -5.37 0.94
N ALA A 317 21.95 -6.62 0.50
CA ALA A 317 22.46 -7.78 1.25
C ALA A 317 23.97 -7.68 1.51
N THR A 318 24.71 -7.21 0.51
CA THR A 318 26.15 -6.93 0.63
C THR A 318 26.45 -5.74 1.56
N ARG A 319 25.64 -4.69 1.53
CA ARG A 319 25.87 -3.47 2.34
C ARG A 319 25.42 -3.57 3.79
N PHE A 320 24.29 -4.21 4.08
CA PHE A 320 23.63 -4.17 5.39
C PHE A 320 23.70 -5.48 6.16
N ALA A 321 23.66 -6.62 5.47
CA ALA A 321 23.62 -7.92 6.13
C ALA A 321 25.02 -8.55 6.30
N GLY A 322 26.07 -7.93 5.74
CA GLY A 322 27.43 -8.49 5.74
C GLY A 322 27.51 -9.87 5.05
N GLN A 323 26.51 -10.21 4.24
CA GLN A 323 26.45 -11.48 3.53
C GLN A 323 27.31 -11.40 2.28
N ALA A 324 28.13 -12.43 2.05
CA ALA A 324 28.84 -12.57 0.78
C ALA A 324 27.80 -12.64 -0.35
N PRO A 325 28.00 -11.90 -1.47
CA PRO A 325 27.11 -12.04 -2.61
C PRO A 325 27.12 -13.51 -3.05
N PRO A 326 25.97 -14.11 -3.41
CA PRO A 326 25.97 -15.46 -3.95
C PRO A 326 26.89 -15.52 -5.19
N PRO A 327 27.44 -16.71 -5.47
CA PRO A 327 28.50 -16.89 -6.46
C PRO A 327 28.13 -16.31 -7.83
N VAL A 328 29.16 -15.85 -8.55
CA VAL A 328 29.09 -15.16 -9.85
C VAL A 328 28.59 -16.12 -10.93
N GLY A 329 27.28 -16.37 -10.97
CA GLY A 329 26.57 -17.03 -12.06
C GLY A 329 25.71 -16.04 -12.84
N THR A 330 25.01 -16.54 -13.87
CA THR A 330 24.02 -15.75 -14.61
C THR A 330 22.92 -15.31 -13.64
N ARG A 331 22.74 -14.00 -13.54
CA ARG A 331 21.76 -13.38 -12.67
C ARG A 331 20.55 -12.92 -13.50
N ILE A 332 19.37 -13.36 -13.09
CA ILE A 332 18.11 -12.98 -13.74
C ILE A 332 17.27 -12.22 -12.69
N VAL A 333 16.93 -10.97 -12.97
CA VAL A 333 16.11 -10.15 -12.07
C VAL A 333 14.66 -10.19 -12.55
N VAL A 334 13.76 -10.70 -11.71
CA VAL A 334 12.34 -10.88 -12.03
C VAL A 334 11.50 -10.32 -10.87
N PRO A 335 11.09 -9.05 -10.91
CA PRO A 335 10.33 -8.46 -9.82
C PRO A 335 9.02 -9.19 -9.55
N VAL A 336 8.74 -9.36 -8.26
CA VAL A 336 7.39 -9.68 -7.81
C VAL A 336 6.54 -8.44 -8.02
N ALA A 337 5.64 -8.49 -8.99
CA ALA A 337 4.81 -7.35 -9.35
C ALA A 337 3.34 -7.77 -9.45
N LYS A 338 2.47 -6.86 -9.05
CA LYS A 338 1.02 -6.95 -9.29
C LYS A 338 0.45 -5.55 -9.36
N ARG A 339 -0.35 -5.28 -10.39
CA ARG A 339 -0.82 -3.91 -10.71
C ARG A 339 0.38 -2.95 -10.69
N ASN A 340 0.23 -1.73 -10.17
CA ASN A 340 1.30 -0.74 -10.17
C ASN A 340 2.20 -0.81 -8.92
N THR A 341 2.40 -2.02 -8.37
CA THR A 341 3.20 -2.24 -7.17
C THR A 341 4.33 -3.23 -7.50
N ALA A 342 5.57 -2.83 -7.22
CA ALA A 342 6.76 -3.66 -7.25
C ALA A 342 7.77 -3.13 -6.20
N PRO A 343 8.26 -3.95 -5.25
CA PRO A 343 7.85 -5.33 -5.04
C PRO A 343 6.42 -5.42 -4.47
N ALA A 344 5.66 -6.42 -4.91
CA ALA A 344 4.31 -6.72 -4.42
C ALA A 344 4.32 -7.95 -3.50
N HIS A 345 3.29 -8.05 -2.67
CA HIS A 345 3.03 -9.21 -1.80
C HIS A 345 2.13 -10.27 -2.43
N GLU A 346 1.93 -10.18 -3.75
CA GLU A 346 1.16 -11.13 -4.55
C GLU A 346 1.77 -11.19 -5.95
N ILE A 347 1.79 -12.36 -6.58
CA ILE A 347 2.37 -12.55 -7.92
C ILE A 347 1.27 -12.51 -9.00
N ASP A 348 1.34 -11.52 -9.89
CA ASP A 348 0.54 -11.50 -11.11
C ASP A 348 1.19 -12.42 -12.17
N PRO A 349 0.53 -13.52 -12.61
CA PRO A 349 1.12 -14.47 -13.56
C PRO A 349 1.59 -13.87 -14.86
N GLU A 350 0.75 -13.05 -15.49
CA GLU A 350 1.06 -12.52 -16.81
C GLU A 350 2.27 -11.57 -16.74
N ARG A 351 2.29 -10.71 -15.72
CA ARG A 351 3.40 -9.78 -15.49
C ARG A 351 4.68 -10.49 -15.08
N PHE A 352 4.57 -11.53 -14.26
CA PHE A 352 5.71 -12.33 -13.85
C PHE A 352 6.37 -12.99 -15.09
N GLU A 353 5.57 -13.60 -15.96
CA GLU A 353 6.08 -14.22 -17.20
C GLU A 353 6.72 -13.18 -18.12
N ALA A 354 6.12 -12.00 -18.28
CA ALA A 354 6.72 -10.91 -19.05
C ALA A 354 8.07 -10.45 -18.44
N HIS A 355 8.13 -10.28 -17.12
CA HIS A 355 9.37 -9.91 -16.42
C HIS A 355 10.44 -11.01 -16.50
N LEU A 356 10.05 -12.29 -16.47
CA LEU A 356 10.96 -13.42 -16.62
C LEU A 356 11.60 -13.41 -18.01
N GLY A 357 10.80 -13.32 -19.07
CA GLY A 357 11.30 -13.19 -20.44
C GLY A 357 12.19 -11.97 -20.63
N PHE A 358 11.81 -10.82 -20.05
CA PHE A 358 12.61 -9.61 -20.10
C PHE A 358 13.96 -9.80 -19.39
N GLY A 359 13.95 -10.40 -18.20
CA GLY A 359 15.14 -10.68 -17.40
C GLY A 359 16.13 -11.62 -18.10
N ILE A 360 15.63 -12.57 -18.88
CA ILE A 360 16.45 -13.53 -19.64
C ILE A 360 16.99 -12.90 -20.93
N PHE A 361 16.12 -12.30 -21.74
CA PHE A 361 16.47 -11.92 -23.10
C PHE A 361 16.94 -10.47 -23.23
N VAL A 362 16.29 -9.52 -22.55
CA VAL A 362 16.49 -8.08 -22.77
C VAL A 362 17.44 -7.44 -21.76
N ALA A 363 17.34 -7.82 -20.48
CA ALA A 363 18.14 -7.24 -19.41
C ALA A 363 19.67 -7.36 -19.63
N PRO A 364 20.22 -8.49 -20.11
CA PRO A 364 21.66 -8.60 -20.41
C PRO A 364 22.15 -7.57 -21.44
N CYS A 365 21.28 -7.13 -22.35
CA CYS A 365 21.60 -6.15 -23.38
C CYS A 365 21.57 -4.69 -22.90
N ARG A 366 21.05 -4.41 -21.70
CA ARG A 366 21.03 -3.04 -21.14
C ARG A 366 22.36 -2.67 -20.48
N THR A 367 23.05 -3.62 -19.84
CA THR A 367 24.29 -3.39 -19.08
C THR A 367 25.48 -3.05 -19.98
N VAL A 368 25.55 -3.63 -21.18
CA VAL A 368 26.64 -3.41 -22.16
C VAL A 368 26.77 -1.94 -22.60
N ARG A 369 25.73 -1.11 -22.42
CA ARG A 369 25.70 0.28 -22.90
C ARG A 369 26.33 1.30 -21.96
N ALA A 370 26.52 0.97 -20.67
CA ALA A 370 27.08 1.92 -19.70
C ALA A 370 28.59 2.17 -19.93
N ASP A 371 29.31 1.18 -20.45
CA ASP A 371 30.78 1.24 -20.51
C ASP A 371 31.36 1.77 -21.83
N GLN A 372 30.57 1.95 -22.89
CA GLN A 372 31.13 2.14 -24.25
C GLN A 372 31.01 3.53 -24.89
N GLY A 373 30.49 4.56 -24.20
CA GLY A 373 30.64 5.97 -24.59
C GLY A 373 30.22 6.40 -26.02
N ARG A 374 29.64 5.50 -26.83
CA ARG A 374 29.30 5.74 -28.24
C ARG A 374 27.81 5.98 -28.41
N THR A 375 27.50 7.18 -28.89
CA THR A 375 26.17 7.73 -29.16
C THR A 375 25.54 7.25 -30.48
N THR A 376 26.09 6.22 -31.13
CA THR A 376 25.57 5.76 -32.42
C THR A 376 24.37 4.83 -32.24
N ARG A 377 23.25 5.22 -32.86
CA ARG A 377 21.94 4.55 -32.91
C ARG A 377 21.93 3.14 -33.53
N SER A 378 23.08 2.55 -33.85
CA SER A 378 23.12 1.21 -34.45
C SER A 378 22.76 0.15 -33.40
N VAL A 379 21.65 -0.56 -33.63
CA VAL A 379 21.27 -1.76 -32.87
C VAL A 379 22.32 -2.82 -33.16
N THR A 380 23.02 -3.33 -32.13
CA THR A 380 23.96 -4.43 -32.31
C THR A 380 23.20 -5.71 -32.67
N PRO A 381 23.81 -6.69 -33.37
CA PRO A 381 23.17 -7.97 -33.66
C PRO A 381 22.56 -8.64 -32.42
N GLY A 382 23.31 -8.70 -31.30
CA GLY A 382 22.78 -9.26 -30.04
C GLY A 382 21.57 -8.54 -29.49
N ARG A 383 21.49 -7.21 -29.62
CA ARG A 383 20.31 -6.45 -29.20
C ARG A 383 19.13 -6.69 -30.14
N ARG A 384 19.37 -6.83 -31.44
CA ARG A 384 18.33 -7.21 -32.41
C ARG A 384 17.75 -8.59 -32.07
N THR A 385 18.63 -9.58 -31.87
CA THR A 385 18.24 -10.93 -31.45
C THR A 385 17.50 -10.94 -30.11
N SER A 386 17.90 -10.11 -29.14
CA SER A 386 17.18 -10.01 -27.86
C SER A 386 15.72 -9.58 -28.01
N PHE A 387 15.43 -8.67 -28.94
CA PHE A 387 14.05 -8.24 -29.20
C PHE A 387 13.25 -9.31 -29.94
N VAL A 388 13.87 -10.05 -30.86
CA VAL A 388 13.26 -11.23 -31.50
C VAL A 388 12.86 -12.26 -30.46
N LEU A 389 13.79 -12.65 -29.57
CA LEU A 389 13.54 -13.65 -28.54
C LEU A 389 12.48 -13.19 -27.53
N TYR A 390 12.50 -11.92 -27.13
CA TYR A 390 11.48 -11.39 -26.21
C TYR A 390 10.11 -11.30 -26.88
N HIS A 391 10.04 -10.90 -28.14
CA HIS A 391 8.77 -10.89 -28.89
C HIS A 391 8.19 -12.29 -29.04
N TRP A 392 9.03 -13.27 -29.39
CA TRP A 392 8.64 -14.68 -29.43
C TRP A 392 8.11 -15.13 -28.08
N TRP A 393 8.84 -14.87 -27.00
CA TRP A 393 8.44 -15.24 -25.64
C TRP A 393 7.05 -14.69 -25.28
N LEU A 394 6.81 -13.40 -25.52
CA LEU A 394 5.50 -12.80 -25.24
C LEU A 394 4.39 -13.46 -26.07
N THR A 395 4.64 -13.68 -27.36
CA THR A 395 3.65 -14.26 -28.29
C THR A 395 3.31 -15.71 -27.93
N GLU A 396 4.32 -16.53 -27.64
CA GLU A 396 4.17 -17.93 -27.22
C GLU A 396 3.36 -18.04 -25.91
N ARG A 397 3.48 -17.06 -25.02
CA ARG A 397 2.74 -16.99 -23.75
C ARG A 397 1.38 -16.30 -23.86
N GLY A 398 1.00 -15.84 -25.06
CA GLY A 398 -0.25 -15.11 -25.28
C GLY A 398 -0.29 -13.74 -24.60
N LEU A 399 0.86 -13.12 -24.34
CA LEU A 399 0.99 -11.83 -23.68
C LEU A 399 0.98 -10.67 -24.69
N PRO A 400 0.44 -9.50 -24.32
CA PRO A 400 0.55 -8.28 -25.10
C PRO A 400 1.99 -7.96 -25.54
N THR A 401 2.16 -7.50 -26.79
CA THR A 401 3.47 -7.11 -27.35
C THR A 401 3.64 -5.60 -27.54
N ASP A 402 2.66 -4.82 -27.11
CA ASP A 402 2.59 -3.35 -27.20
C ASP A 402 3.32 -2.62 -26.06
N GLY A 403 3.86 -3.36 -25.08
CA GLY A 403 4.56 -2.81 -23.92
C GLY A 403 3.62 -2.48 -22.74
N SER A 404 2.41 -3.02 -22.73
CA SER A 404 1.42 -2.79 -21.67
C SER A 404 1.48 -3.77 -20.50
N ASN A 405 2.37 -4.77 -20.51
CA ASN A 405 2.43 -5.77 -19.45
C ASN A 405 2.85 -5.15 -18.11
N TYR A 406 3.79 -4.20 -18.13
CA TYR A 406 4.20 -3.45 -16.93
C TYR A 406 4.78 -2.06 -17.27
N PRO A 407 4.77 -1.11 -16.32
CA PRO A 407 5.32 0.22 -16.53
C PRO A 407 6.80 0.18 -16.95
N GLY A 408 7.13 0.77 -18.10
CA GLY A 408 8.50 0.85 -18.62
C GLY A 408 8.95 -0.35 -19.45
N GLU A 409 8.06 -1.30 -19.74
CA GLU A 409 8.30 -2.34 -20.74
C GLU A 409 8.55 -1.74 -22.13
N ILE A 410 9.33 -2.44 -22.95
CA ILE A 410 9.55 -2.10 -24.34
C ILE A 410 8.49 -2.78 -25.20
N GLY A 411 7.67 -2.00 -25.92
CA GLY A 411 6.73 -2.52 -26.90
C GLY A 411 7.43 -3.10 -28.13
N THR A 412 7.50 -4.43 -28.23
CA THR A 412 8.16 -5.11 -29.35
C THR A 412 7.41 -4.93 -30.67
N GLN A 413 6.08 -4.82 -30.63
CA GLN A 413 5.27 -4.59 -31.83
C GLN A 413 5.66 -3.29 -32.56
N ALA A 414 5.86 -2.21 -31.82
CA ALA A 414 6.29 -0.93 -32.39
C ALA A 414 7.68 -1.04 -33.05
N LEU A 415 8.62 -1.75 -32.41
CA LEU A 415 9.95 -1.97 -32.96
C LEU A 415 9.91 -2.79 -34.27
N LEU A 416 9.08 -3.83 -34.32
CA LEU A 416 8.91 -4.64 -35.53
C LEU A 416 8.24 -3.87 -36.67
N ALA A 417 7.34 -2.93 -36.36
CA ALA A 417 6.73 -2.06 -37.36
C ALA A 417 7.74 -1.05 -37.96
N GLU A 418 8.75 -0.65 -37.19
CA GLU A 418 9.79 0.30 -37.61
C GLU A 418 10.96 -0.37 -38.36
N ASP A 419 11.27 -1.63 -38.09
CA ASP A 419 12.39 -2.38 -38.69
C ASP A 419 11.88 -3.67 -39.37
N ALA A 420 11.73 -3.62 -40.70
CA ALA A 420 11.25 -4.74 -41.51
C ALA A 420 12.14 -6.00 -41.40
N GLY A 421 13.45 -5.82 -41.19
CA GLY A 421 14.35 -6.94 -40.99
C GLY A 421 14.12 -7.60 -39.64
N LEU A 422 13.94 -6.82 -38.57
CA LEU A 422 13.63 -7.36 -37.25
C LEU A 422 12.30 -8.15 -37.28
N ALA A 423 11.31 -7.66 -38.03
CA ALA A 423 10.05 -8.37 -38.26
C ALA A 423 10.22 -9.70 -39.01
N GLU A 424 11.12 -9.74 -40.00
CA GLU A 424 11.46 -10.98 -40.71
C GLU A 424 12.16 -11.98 -39.80
N ASP A 425 13.13 -11.54 -38.98
CA ASP A 425 13.84 -12.39 -38.03
C ASP A 425 12.89 -12.95 -36.95
N ALA A 426 11.95 -12.12 -36.47
CA ALA A 426 10.95 -12.55 -35.50
C ALA A 426 10.02 -13.62 -36.06
N ARG A 427 9.56 -13.49 -37.31
CA ARG A 427 8.77 -14.53 -37.99
C ARG A 427 9.58 -15.80 -38.19
N ARG A 428 10.81 -15.69 -38.72
CA ARG A 428 11.70 -16.85 -38.93
C ARG A 428 11.93 -17.63 -37.64
N PHE A 429 12.22 -16.94 -36.53
CA PHE A 429 12.40 -17.60 -35.24
C PHE A 429 11.09 -18.23 -34.70
N ALA A 430 9.95 -17.56 -34.89
CA ALA A 430 8.65 -18.09 -34.47
C ALA A 430 8.23 -19.33 -35.28
N ASP A 431 8.64 -19.44 -36.55
CA ASP A 431 8.36 -20.56 -37.44
C ASP A 431 9.25 -21.80 -37.17
N LEU A 432 10.29 -21.68 -36.34
CA LEU A 432 11.13 -22.81 -35.95
C LEU A 432 10.33 -23.84 -35.14
N SER A 433 10.59 -25.13 -35.38
CA SER A 433 10.05 -26.21 -34.55
C SER A 433 10.61 -26.14 -33.12
N ASP A 434 9.94 -26.77 -32.14
CA ASP A 434 10.43 -26.83 -30.76
C ASP A 434 11.85 -27.41 -30.66
N ASP A 435 12.14 -28.45 -31.43
CA ASP A 435 13.46 -29.09 -31.48
C ASP A 435 14.51 -28.14 -32.09
N ASP A 436 14.16 -27.40 -33.14
CA ASP A 436 15.07 -26.43 -33.77
C ASP A 436 15.33 -25.23 -32.85
N ARG A 437 14.30 -24.74 -32.14
CA ARG A 437 14.43 -23.69 -31.12
C ARG A 437 15.33 -24.16 -29.99
N ALA A 438 15.12 -25.37 -29.48
CA ALA A 438 15.97 -25.95 -28.44
C ALA A 438 17.43 -26.10 -28.92
N ALA A 439 17.64 -26.60 -30.15
CA ALA A 439 18.97 -26.72 -30.73
C ALA A 439 19.64 -25.34 -30.94
N TRP A 440 18.87 -24.33 -31.33
CA TRP A 440 19.36 -22.95 -31.44
C TRP A 440 19.79 -22.39 -30.09
N PHE A 441 18.96 -22.53 -29.05
CA PHE A 441 19.29 -22.11 -27.69
C PHE A 441 20.53 -22.83 -27.16
N GLY A 442 20.66 -24.13 -27.41
CA GLY A 442 21.84 -24.91 -27.01
C GLY A 442 23.13 -24.40 -27.65
N ARG A 443 23.10 -23.98 -28.93
CA ARG A 443 24.26 -23.41 -29.63
C ARG A 443 24.59 -21.97 -29.20
N HIS A 444 23.61 -21.20 -28.76
CA HIS A 444 23.75 -19.77 -28.48
C HIS A 444 23.63 -19.41 -26.99
N ARG A 445 23.69 -20.39 -26.08
CA ARG A 445 23.52 -20.20 -24.62
C ARG A 445 24.26 -18.97 -24.08
N ASP A 446 25.59 -18.99 -24.17
CA ASP A 446 26.42 -17.92 -23.58
C ASP A 446 26.20 -16.59 -24.30
N ALA A 447 25.93 -16.65 -25.60
CA ALA A 447 25.72 -15.47 -26.43
C ALA A 447 24.39 -14.77 -26.12
N VAL A 448 23.32 -15.52 -25.81
CA VAL A 448 22.05 -14.94 -25.34
C VAL A 448 22.26 -14.25 -23.99
N LEU A 449 22.92 -14.92 -23.05
CA LEU A 449 23.11 -14.44 -21.68
C LEU A 449 24.11 -13.28 -21.57
N THR A 450 24.94 -13.05 -22.58
CA THR A 450 25.92 -11.95 -22.63
C THR A 450 25.58 -10.88 -23.69
N CYS A 451 24.41 -10.97 -24.33
CA CYS A 451 23.99 -10.08 -25.43
C CYS A 451 24.94 -10.09 -26.65
N GLN A 452 25.53 -11.25 -26.96
CA GLN A 452 26.42 -11.47 -28.10
C GLN A 452 25.81 -12.40 -29.17
N ALA A 453 24.56 -12.85 -29.00
CA ALA A 453 23.90 -13.73 -29.94
C ALA A 453 23.83 -13.11 -31.35
N GLY A 454 24.20 -13.89 -32.36
CA GLY A 454 24.01 -13.51 -33.77
C GLY A 454 22.54 -13.56 -34.17
N GLU A 455 22.28 -13.27 -35.45
CA GLU A 455 20.92 -13.37 -36.01
C GLU A 455 20.38 -14.81 -35.84
N PRO A 456 19.12 -14.98 -35.43
CA PRO A 456 18.46 -16.27 -35.57
C PRO A 456 18.38 -16.59 -37.07
N ALA A 457 18.91 -17.76 -37.45
CA ALA A 457 19.22 -18.14 -38.84
C ALA A 457 18.10 -17.88 -39.85
#